data_AF-A0A540K490-F1
#
_entry.id   AF-A0A540K490-F1
#
_cell.length_a   1.000
_cell.length_b   1.000
_cell.length_c   1.000
_cell.angle_alpha   90.00
_cell.angle_beta   90.00
_cell.angle_gamma   90.00
#
_symmetry.space_group_name_H-M   'P 1'
#
loop_
_entity.id
_entity.type
_entity.pdbx_description
1 polymer ?
#
loop_
_entity_poly.entity_id
_entity_poly.type
_entity_poly.pdbx_seq_one_letter_code
_entity_poly.pdbx_strand_id
1 'polypeptide(L)' 'MIDCLFMCRQLGANATFEGIKKAGHLVHLERPCVYNRRLKRFLASLQHEEDGAPKK' A
#
# COMPACT_ATOMS: atom_id res chain seq x y z
N MET A 1 8.77 -11.52 7.17
CA MET A 1 8.21 -10.34 7.91
C MET A 1 9.31 -9.34 8.28
N ILE A 2 10.52 -9.81 8.60
CA ILE A 2 11.71 -8.96 8.87
C ILE A 2 12.20 -8.23 7.58
N ASP A 3 12.07 -8.86 6.41
CA ASP A 3 12.54 -8.27 5.13
C ASP A 3 11.75 -7.02 4.68
N CYS A 4 10.44 -6.96 4.94
CA CYS A 4 9.64 -5.78 4.60
C CYS A 4 10.00 -4.56 5.44
N LEU A 5 10.33 -4.75 6.72
CA LEU A 5 10.79 -3.68 7.61
C LEU A 5 12.15 -3.14 7.16
N PHE A 6 13.02 -4.01 6.63
CA PHE A 6 14.32 -3.60 6.09
C PHE A 6 14.19 -2.72 4.84
N MET A 7 13.29 -3.07 3.92
CA MET A 7 13.01 -2.25 2.73
C MET A 7 12.39 -0.90 3.10
N CYS A 8 11.40 -0.86 4.00
CA CYS A 8 10.83 0.40 4.45
C CYS A 8 11.85 1.28 5.16
N ARG A 9 12.80 0.69 5.91
CA ARG A 9 13.87 1.44 6.57
C ARG A 9 14.85 2.07 5.56
N GLN A 10 15.14 1.41 4.45
CA GLN A 10 15.98 1.97 3.39
C GLN A 10 15.30 3.07 2.59
N LEU A 11 13.97 2.98 2.43
CA LEU A 11 13.17 3.96 1.69
C LEU A 11 12.88 5.25 2.49
N GLY A 12 13.26 5.31 3.77
CA GLY A 12 13.10 6.51 4.61
C GLY A 12 11.67 6.69 5.17
N ALA A 13 11.38 7.89 5.68
CA ALA A 13 10.15 8.17 6.44
C ALA A 13 8.85 8.17 5.59
N ASN A 14 8.97 8.22 4.26
CA ASN A 14 7.81 8.27 3.35
C ASN A 14 7.32 6.89 2.91
N ALA A 15 7.95 5.82 3.41
CA ALA A 15 7.56 4.45 3.08
C ALA A 15 6.52 3.90 4.08
N THR A 16 5.33 3.60 3.57
CA THR A 16 4.26 2.96 4.35
C THR A 16 4.10 1.49 3.94
N PHE A 17 3.91 0.60 4.92
CA PHE A 17 3.70 -0.83 4.68
C PHE A 17 2.44 -1.31 5.38
N GLU A 18 1.49 -1.84 4.60
CA GLU A 18 0.25 -2.40 5.11
C GLU A 18 0.13 -3.90 4.78
N GLY A 19 0.27 -4.75 5.80
CA GLY A 19 0.01 -6.19 5.69
C GLY A 19 -1.44 -6.57 6.01
N ILE A 20 -2.08 -7.42 5.21
CA ILE A 20 -3.41 -7.98 5.50
C ILE A 20 -3.26 -9.20 6.41
N LYS A 21 -3.73 -9.08 7.66
CA LYS A 21 -3.71 -10.19 8.63
C LYS A 21 -4.60 -11.34 8.15
N LYS A 22 -4.16 -12.60 8.36
CA LYS A 22 -4.86 -13.84 7.97
C LYS A 22 -5.11 -14.01 6.47
N ALA A 23 -4.26 -13.40 5.65
CA ALA A 23 -4.15 -13.79 4.25
C ALA A 23 -2.95 -14.73 4.12
N GLY A 24 -3.08 -15.77 3.30
CA GLY A 24 -1.97 -16.64 2.94
C GLY A 24 -1.06 -15.96 1.92
N HIS A 25 -0.47 -16.75 1.04
CA HIS A 25 0.56 -16.27 0.12
C HIS A 25 0.04 -15.31 -0.96
N LEU A 26 -1.25 -15.39 -1.31
CA LEU A 26 -1.85 -14.60 -2.39
C LEU A 26 -3.07 -13.83 -1.87
N VAL A 27 -2.76 -12.77 -1.13
CA VAL A 27 -3.73 -11.89 -0.48
C VAL A 27 -4.82 -11.37 -1.43
N HIS A 28 -4.46 -11.08 -2.69
CA HIS A 28 -5.40 -10.58 -3.69
C HIS A 28 -6.41 -11.63 -4.18
N LEU A 29 -6.10 -12.93 -4.07
CA LEU A 29 -7.02 -14.04 -4.39
C LEU A 29 -7.83 -14.46 -3.17
N GLU A 30 -7.19 -14.51 -2.00
CA GLU A 30 -7.82 -15.00 -0.78
C GLU A 30 -8.78 -13.98 -0.15
N ARG A 31 -8.46 -12.67 -0.27
CA ARG A 31 -9.25 -11.58 0.30
C ARG A 31 -9.35 -10.39 -0.66
N PRO A 32 -9.95 -10.57 -1.86
CA PRO A 32 -9.98 -9.55 -2.91
C PRO A 32 -10.63 -8.24 -2.45
N CYS A 33 -11.70 -8.30 -1.65
CA CYS A 33 -12.39 -7.10 -1.16
C CYS A 33 -11.53 -6.27 -0.20
N VAL A 34 -10.80 -6.93 0.72
CA VAL A 34 -9.93 -6.24 1.68
C VAL A 34 -8.68 -5.71 0.98
N TYR A 35 -8.11 -6.50 0.06
CA TYR A 35 -6.99 -6.08 -0.77
C TYR A 35 -7.34 -4.84 -1.59
N ASN A 36 -8.43 -4.87 -2.35
CA ASN A 36 -8.86 -3.76 -3.20
C ASN A 36 -9.19 -2.50 -2.37
N ARG A 37 -9.79 -2.64 -1.18
CA ARG A 37 -10.05 -1.50 -0.29
C ARG A 37 -8.76 -0.84 0.19
N ARG A 38 -7.75 -1.61 0.59
CA ARG A 38 -6.46 -1.07 1.05
C ARG A 38 -5.66 -0.48 -0.11
N LEU A 39 -5.67 -1.14 -1.26
CA LEU A 39 -5.04 -0.63 -2.48
C LEU A 39 -5.63 0.73 -2.88
N LYS A 40 -6.96 0.88 -2.90
CA LYS A 40 -7.60 2.16 -3.19
C LYS A 40 -7.22 3.26 -2.21
N ARG A 41 -7.10 2.96 -0.91
CA ARG A 41 -6.66 3.94 0.10
C ARG A 41 -5.21 4.35 -0.10
N PHE A 42 -4.34 3.39 -0.41
CA PHE A 42 -2.93 3.63 -0.70
C PHE A 42 -2.75 4.50 -1.97
N LEU A 43 -3.49 4.19 -3.04
CA LEU A 43 -3.46 4.98 -4.26
C LEU A 43 -4.01 6.40 -4.01
N ALA A 44 -5.09 6.54 -3.24
CA ALA A 44 -5.62 7.86 -2.88
C ALA A 44 -4.64 8.70 -2.05
N SER A 45 -3.86 8.10 -1.15
CA SER A 45 -2.82 8.84 -0.41
C SER A 45 -1.67 9.32 -1.29
N LEU A 46 -1.32 8.57 -2.35
CA LEU A 46 -0.31 8.99 -3.32
C LEU A 46 -0.85 10.10 -4.25
N GLN A 47 -2.09 9.99 -4.69
CA GLN A 47 -2.71 10.99 -5.55
C GLN A 47 -2.90 12.35 -4.87
N HIS A 48 -3.00 12.39 -3.54
CA HIS A 48 -3.09 13.63 -2.77
C HIS A 48 -1.74 14.37 -2.67
N GLU A 49 -0.62 13.73 -3.03
CA GLU A 49 0.70 14.39 -3.14
C GLU A 49 0.93 14.95 -4.56
N GLU A 50 0.12 14.55 -5.55
CA GLU A 50 0.19 14.98 -6.95
C GLU A 50 -0.83 16.08 -7.27
N ASP A 51 -1.32 16.83 -6.27
CA ASP A 51 -2.15 18.04 -6.49
C ASP A 51 -1.28 19.26 -6.84
N GLY A 52 -0.41 19.01 -7.83
CA GLY A 52 0.34 19.96 -8.60
C GLY A 52 0.08 19.84 -10.10
N ALA A 53 -1.03 19.23 -10.56
CA ALA A 53 -1.55 19.49 -11.90
C ALA A 53 -3.01 19.00 -12.11
N PRO A 54 -3.93 19.87 -12.52
CA PRO A 54 -5.26 19.46 -12.95
C PRO A 54 -5.16 18.81 -14.34
N LYS A 55 -5.79 17.65 -14.53
CA LYS A 55 -6.16 17.18 -15.88
C LYS A 55 -7.65 16.87 -15.97
N LYS A 56 -8.32 17.90 -16.49
CA LYS A 56 -9.49 17.96 -17.37
C LYS A 56 -10.09 16.63 -17.81
#